data_AF-A0A1B0FEJ5-F1
#
_entry.id   AF-A0A1B0FEJ5-F1
#
_cell.length_a   1.000
_cell.length_b   1.000
_cell.length_c   1.000
_cell.angle_alpha   90.00
_cell.angle_beta   90.00
_cell.angle_gamma   90.00
#
_symmetry.space_group_name_H-M   'P 1'
#
loop_
_entity.id
_entity.type
_entity.pdbx_description
1 polymer ?
#
loop_
_entity_poly.entity_id
_entity_poly.type
_entity_poly.pdbx_seq_one_letter_code
_entity_poly.pdbx_strand_id
1 'polypeptide(L)'
;MDIQKTVNDETNQNTEFQTNRNSNLPVVIPVITGVKSDATETEVCHEYEDVLDIIGFGKTQWIVLFTSGLLLMMVINETMGMSIITIASQCDFSTTSQEKGLLGAAAFIGILCTSYFAAYLCDTIGRRPLLIYTTLCGNICSFASIFVPFYSLFVFLRFLVGACIAGASFITYAYLGEFYVTRHRPVVINYACLFVGLSVAYVPAVAWLVLSMDWSFAITETFQFRPWRLLILFNALPGFIAVLVMFALPESPKILMSMGKQKEAFEAVNKIAKMNTGQTLEDFKVYRLCQETLSDNDKILLTSKSANSGMGLWYPEIQNRLGMKATTPMTICQVIDSFIDQQNSTEISQICDDTITTKSYIDSLTFGLSFTAGYFVLGFILKPFGRKLTMVMAFGIAAFCGFLLHWLHNPIAIVVCFILFLILPGVCISVLSGAVVDLVPTHLRGKAVCVCLMLGRLGSIIGSNMVGAFLESYCNATFSLFYVLVLACAGLAMLLPIGRKS
;
A
#
# COMPACT_ATOMS: atom_id res chain seq x y z
N MET A 1 21.01 20.85 -77.47
CA MET A 1 19.83 20.75 -76.59
C MET A 1 20.31 20.05 -75.32
N ASP A 2 20.64 20.90 -74.33
CA ASP A 2 20.64 20.71 -72.86
C ASP A 2 21.26 19.43 -72.26
N ILE A 3 22.47 19.48 -71.68
CA ILE A 3 22.86 19.97 -70.31
C ILE A 3 22.45 18.94 -69.24
N GLN A 4 23.34 17.98 -68.90
CA GLN A 4 24.33 17.94 -67.78
C GLN A 4 23.80 17.13 -66.56
N LYS A 5 24.37 15.94 -66.23
CA LYS A 5 25.63 15.69 -65.46
C LYS A 5 25.40 15.89 -63.93
N THR A 6 25.84 15.07 -62.97
CA THR A 6 26.61 13.81 -62.85
C THR A 6 26.77 13.48 -61.35
N VAL A 7 27.11 12.22 -61.01
CA VAL A 7 28.09 11.79 -59.97
C VAL A 7 27.68 11.98 -58.49
N ASN A 8 27.41 10.90 -57.73
CA ASN A 8 28.37 10.09 -56.93
C ASN A 8 29.23 10.93 -55.97
N ASP A 9 29.08 10.75 -54.66
CA ASP A 9 30.22 10.49 -53.77
C ASP A 9 29.75 10.09 -52.36
N GLU A 10 30.33 8.98 -51.91
CA GLU A 10 30.41 8.51 -50.53
C GLU A 10 31.14 9.56 -49.67
N THR A 11 30.84 9.66 -48.38
CA THR A 11 31.81 9.32 -47.30
C THR A 11 31.30 9.65 -45.91
N ASN A 12 31.53 8.67 -45.02
CA ASN A 12 31.73 8.79 -43.58
C ASN A 12 32.28 10.15 -43.13
N GLN A 13 31.70 10.72 -42.08
CA GLN A 13 32.49 11.47 -41.10
C GLN A 13 31.97 11.26 -39.67
N ASN A 14 32.85 10.59 -38.92
CA ASN A 14 32.88 10.46 -37.48
C ASN A 14 32.65 11.80 -36.78
N THR A 15 31.91 11.81 -35.67
CA THR A 15 31.98 12.91 -34.71
C THR A 15 32.61 12.38 -33.42
N GLU A 16 33.84 12.81 -33.19
CA GLU A 16 34.63 12.54 -31.99
C GLU A 16 33.94 13.08 -30.73
N PHE A 17 33.86 12.24 -29.71
CA PHE A 17 33.62 12.66 -28.33
C PHE A 17 34.87 13.35 -27.79
N GLN A 18 34.88 14.69 -27.75
CA GLN A 18 35.81 15.43 -26.89
C GLN A 18 35.09 15.86 -25.62
N THR A 19 35.37 15.16 -24.53
CA THR A 19 35.14 15.60 -23.16
C THR A 19 35.95 16.86 -22.88
N ASN A 20 35.27 17.98 -22.56
CA ASN A 20 35.93 19.10 -21.89
C ASN A 20 35.23 19.45 -20.58
N ARG A 21 36.03 19.43 -19.51
CA ARG A 21 35.67 19.75 -18.12
C ARG A 21 35.59 21.26 -17.94
N ASN A 22 34.70 21.66 -17.04
CA ASN A 22 34.63 22.94 -16.32
C ASN A 22 34.16 24.19 -17.11
N SER A 23 32.93 24.64 -16.83
CA SER A 23 32.67 25.90 -16.12
C SER A 23 31.16 26.16 -16.04
N ASN A 24 30.73 26.77 -14.93
CA ASN A 24 29.36 27.15 -14.61
C ASN A 24 28.72 28.01 -15.72
N LEU A 25 27.67 27.51 -16.38
CA LEU A 25 26.69 28.30 -17.15
C LEU A 25 25.33 27.58 -17.15
N PRO A 26 24.21 28.33 -17.20
CA PRO A 26 22.87 27.75 -17.22
C PRO A 26 22.63 26.98 -18.51
N VAL A 27 21.88 25.89 -18.42
CA VAL A 27 21.49 25.03 -19.54
C VAL A 27 20.65 25.86 -20.51
N VAL A 28 21.22 26.20 -21.67
CA VAL A 28 20.50 26.80 -22.80
C VAL A 28 19.91 25.67 -23.63
N ILE A 29 18.57 25.64 -23.71
CA ILE A 29 17.82 24.73 -24.58
C ILE A 29 18.11 25.13 -26.05
N PRO A 30 18.40 24.19 -26.97
CA PRO A 30 18.62 24.52 -28.37
C PRO A 30 17.30 24.96 -29.02
N VAL A 31 17.26 26.22 -29.46
CA VAL A 31 16.18 26.77 -30.29
C VAL A 31 16.32 26.17 -31.69
N ILE A 32 15.32 25.37 -32.11
CA ILE A 32 15.17 24.94 -33.50
C ILE A 32 14.81 26.20 -34.31
N THR A 33 15.79 26.79 -34.99
CA THR A 33 15.58 27.93 -35.88
C THR A 33 15.03 27.43 -37.21
N GLY A 34 13.72 27.60 -37.42
CA GLY A 34 13.11 27.21 -38.69
C GLY A 34 11.60 27.38 -38.85
N VAL A 35 10.92 28.22 -38.06
CA VAL A 35 9.54 28.65 -38.36
C VAL A 35 9.40 30.12 -37.99
N LYS A 36 9.12 30.98 -38.99
CA LYS A 36 8.65 32.34 -38.77
C LYS A 36 7.13 32.30 -38.51
N SER A 37 6.72 32.52 -37.27
CA SER A 37 5.53 33.30 -36.93
C SER A 37 5.64 33.80 -35.50
N ASP A 38 5.29 35.06 -35.28
CA ASP A 38 5.09 35.66 -33.96
C ASP A 38 4.03 34.89 -33.17
N ALA A 39 4.41 33.78 -32.54
CA ALA A 39 3.66 33.21 -31.44
C ALA A 39 4.00 34.08 -30.22
N THR A 40 3.04 34.88 -29.77
CA THR A 40 3.13 35.57 -28.47
C THR A 40 3.55 34.55 -27.40
N GLU A 41 4.47 34.89 -26.48
CA GLU A 41 4.96 33.99 -25.39
C GLU A 41 3.83 33.28 -24.60
N THR A 42 2.60 33.78 -24.71
CA THR A 42 1.34 33.19 -24.19
C THR A 42 0.80 31.96 -24.93
N GLU A 43 1.31 31.60 -26.12
CA GLU A 43 0.81 30.45 -26.90
C GLU A 43 1.54 29.12 -26.63
N VAL A 44 2.73 29.16 -26.03
CA VAL A 44 3.51 27.94 -25.72
C VAL A 44 2.89 27.24 -24.50
N CYS A 45 2.44 26.00 -24.68
CA CYS A 45 2.02 25.16 -23.56
C CYS A 45 3.24 24.45 -22.96
N HIS A 46 3.27 24.32 -21.64
CA HIS A 46 4.30 23.56 -20.93
C HIS A 46 3.75 22.20 -20.49
N GLU A 47 4.55 21.14 -20.63
CA GLU A 47 4.20 19.85 -20.06
C GLU A 47 4.23 19.91 -18.54
N TYR A 48 3.30 19.20 -17.91
CA TYR A 48 3.17 19.22 -16.45
C TYR A 48 4.42 18.71 -15.72
N GLU A 49 5.13 17.72 -16.28
CA GLU A 49 6.34 17.21 -15.65
C GLU A 49 7.48 18.25 -15.68
N ASP A 50 7.63 18.99 -16.79
CA ASP A 50 8.61 20.08 -16.89
C ASP A 50 8.30 21.21 -15.90
N VAL A 51 7.02 21.55 -15.73
CA VAL A 51 6.61 22.57 -14.76
C VAL A 51 6.92 22.12 -13.32
N LEU A 52 6.76 20.83 -13.00
CA LEU A 52 7.16 20.30 -11.70
C LEU A 52 8.68 20.36 -11.49
N ASP A 53 9.49 20.13 -12.52
CA ASP A 53 10.95 20.27 -12.45
C ASP A 53 11.37 21.73 -12.26
N ILE A 54 10.66 22.69 -12.88
CA ILE A 54 10.88 24.14 -12.69
C ILE A 54 10.53 24.57 -11.26
N ILE A 55 9.37 24.15 -10.74
CA ILE A 55 8.92 24.48 -9.38
C ILE A 55 9.84 23.81 -8.33
N GLY A 56 10.35 22.63 -8.67
CA GLY A 56 11.17 21.81 -7.79
C GLY A 56 10.39 21.14 -6.65
N PHE A 57 11.14 20.40 -5.84
CA PHE A 57 10.64 19.64 -4.71
C PHE A 57 10.56 20.52 -3.46
N GLY A 58 9.40 20.58 -2.81
CA GLY A 58 9.16 21.48 -1.68
C GLY A 58 8.15 20.95 -0.65
N LYS A 59 7.54 21.89 0.08
CA LYS A 59 6.65 21.61 1.22
C LYS A 59 5.43 20.80 0.79
N THR A 60 4.85 21.10 -0.36
CA THR A 60 3.63 20.43 -0.84
C THR A 60 3.84 18.93 -0.99
N GLN A 61 4.95 18.53 -1.61
CA GLN A 61 5.25 17.11 -1.82
C GLN A 61 5.45 16.37 -0.49
N TRP A 62 6.16 16.97 0.49
CA TRP A 62 6.28 16.40 1.82
C TRP A 62 4.94 16.24 2.54
N ILE A 63 4.06 17.24 2.47
CA ILE A 63 2.73 17.18 3.09
C ILE A 63 1.87 16.11 2.41
N VAL A 64 1.90 16.03 1.07
CA VAL A 64 1.19 15.00 0.30
C VAL A 64 1.70 13.60 0.67
N LEU A 65 3.02 13.42 0.78
CA LEU A 65 3.64 12.16 1.20
C LEU A 65 3.18 11.74 2.59
N PHE A 66 3.28 12.65 3.56
CA PHE A 66 2.89 12.39 4.95
C PHE A 66 1.39 12.05 5.05
N THR A 67 0.54 12.84 4.39
CA THR A 67 -0.92 12.63 4.38
C THR A 67 -1.29 11.30 3.72
N SER A 68 -0.63 10.96 2.61
CA SER A 68 -0.80 9.68 1.92
C SER A 68 -0.36 8.51 2.81
N GLY A 69 0.75 8.66 3.54
CA GLY A 69 1.21 7.69 4.53
C GLY A 69 0.17 7.46 5.64
N LEU A 70 -0.41 8.53 6.21
CA LEU A 70 -1.45 8.44 7.24
C LEU A 70 -2.73 7.76 6.73
N LEU A 71 -3.14 8.03 5.49
CA LEU A 71 -4.29 7.34 4.86
C LEU A 71 -4.03 5.84 4.73
N LEU A 72 -2.84 5.45 4.25
CA LEU A 72 -2.47 4.04 4.15
C LEU A 72 -2.37 3.39 5.54
N MET A 73 -1.82 4.09 6.53
CA MET A 73 -1.76 3.64 7.92
C MET A 73 -3.16 3.41 8.50
N MET A 74 -4.10 4.33 8.29
CA MET A 74 -5.49 4.16 8.73
C MET A 74 -6.12 2.91 8.12
N VAL A 75 -5.97 2.70 6.81
CA VAL A 75 -6.52 1.51 6.12
C VAL A 75 -6.00 0.22 6.77
N ILE A 76 -4.71 0.18 7.11
CA ILE A 76 -4.10 -0.99 7.72
C ILE A 76 -4.51 -1.13 9.19
N ASN A 77 -4.60 -0.04 9.95
CA ASN A 77 -5.08 -0.06 11.33
C ASN A 77 -6.53 -0.59 11.42
N GLU A 78 -7.43 -0.15 10.55
CA GLU A 78 -8.82 -0.61 10.54
C GLU A 78 -8.96 -2.06 10.02
N THR A 79 -8.04 -2.55 9.19
CA THR A 79 -8.11 -3.93 8.67
C THR A 79 -7.37 -4.94 9.56
N MET A 80 -6.16 -4.61 10.01
CA MET A 80 -5.32 -5.47 10.87
C MET A 80 -5.66 -5.31 12.34
N GLY A 81 -6.08 -4.13 12.81
CA GLY A 81 -6.51 -3.92 14.20
C GLY A 81 -7.71 -4.79 14.59
N MET A 82 -8.51 -5.21 13.61
CA MET A 82 -9.61 -6.15 13.83
C MET A 82 -9.16 -7.54 14.27
N SER A 83 -7.93 -7.99 13.97
CA SER A 83 -7.46 -9.30 14.45
C SER A 83 -7.36 -9.32 15.98
N ILE A 84 -6.84 -8.25 16.58
CA ILE A 84 -6.76 -8.08 18.03
C ILE A 84 -8.15 -7.83 18.64
N ILE A 85 -8.94 -6.94 18.02
CA ILE A 85 -10.30 -6.63 18.52
C ILE A 85 -11.20 -7.88 18.50
N THR A 86 -11.04 -8.78 17.53
CA THR A 86 -11.81 -10.03 17.47
C THR A 86 -11.55 -10.93 18.68
N ILE A 87 -10.30 -10.98 19.15
CA ILE A 87 -9.94 -11.72 20.38
C ILE A 87 -10.49 -10.99 21.61
N ALA A 88 -10.24 -9.68 21.73
CA ALA A 88 -10.62 -8.91 22.92
C ALA A 88 -12.13 -8.70 23.09
N SER A 89 -12.93 -8.84 22.02
CA SER A 89 -14.40 -8.68 22.07
C SER A 89 -15.16 -10.00 22.16
N GLN A 90 -14.46 -11.14 22.18
CA GLN A 90 -15.12 -12.45 22.09
C GLN A 90 -16.03 -12.77 23.28
N CYS A 91 -15.66 -12.36 24.49
CA CYS A 91 -16.48 -12.57 25.69
C CYS A 91 -17.64 -11.57 25.79
N ASP A 92 -17.48 -10.36 25.25
CA ASP A 92 -18.55 -9.35 25.21
C ASP A 92 -19.70 -9.77 24.30
N PHE A 93 -19.36 -10.34 23.14
CA PHE A 93 -20.34 -10.76 22.14
C PHE A 93 -20.68 -12.26 22.23
N SER A 94 -20.00 -13.02 23.09
CA SER A 94 -20.13 -14.49 23.18
C SER A 94 -19.99 -15.18 21.81
N THR A 95 -18.97 -14.81 21.04
CA THR A 95 -18.85 -15.21 19.63
C THR A 95 -18.36 -16.64 19.44
N THR A 96 -19.00 -17.33 18.50
CA THR A 96 -18.54 -18.60 17.95
C THR A 96 -17.33 -18.43 17.03
N SER A 97 -16.59 -19.50 16.74
CA SER A 97 -15.44 -19.46 15.83
C SER A 97 -15.80 -18.96 14.41
N GLN A 98 -16.99 -19.29 13.92
CA GLN A 98 -17.49 -18.83 12.62
C GLN A 98 -17.78 -17.32 12.62
N GLU A 99 -18.36 -16.81 13.70
CA GLU A 99 -18.64 -15.38 13.89
C GLU A 99 -17.36 -14.55 14.02
N LYS A 100 -16.32 -15.08 14.66
CA LYS A 100 -14.98 -14.44 14.67
C LYS A 100 -14.42 -14.31 13.26
N GLY A 101 -14.52 -15.38 12.46
CA GLY A 101 -14.11 -15.38 11.05
C GLY A 101 -14.88 -14.35 10.22
N LEU A 102 -16.21 -14.27 10.39
CA LEU A 102 -17.04 -13.28 9.71
C LEU A 102 -16.68 -11.85 10.12
N LEU A 103 -16.45 -11.60 11.41
CA LEU A 103 -16.06 -10.28 11.92
C LEU A 103 -14.72 -9.82 11.33
N GLY A 104 -13.72 -10.71 11.26
CA GLY A 104 -12.44 -10.42 10.62
C GLY A 104 -12.55 -10.20 9.10
N ALA A 105 -13.50 -10.86 8.43
CA ALA A 105 -13.71 -10.73 6.98
C ALA A 105 -14.56 -9.52 6.58
N ALA A 106 -15.42 -9.00 7.46
CA ALA A 106 -16.42 -7.99 7.15
C ALA A 106 -15.85 -6.74 6.47
N ALA A 107 -14.74 -6.20 6.98
CA ALA A 107 -14.08 -5.03 6.39
C ALA A 107 -13.52 -5.33 4.99
N PHE A 108 -12.96 -6.53 4.76
CA PHE A 108 -12.46 -6.92 3.45
C PHE A 108 -13.58 -7.11 2.43
N ILE A 109 -14.70 -7.71 2.84
CA ILE A 109 -15.90 -7.84 2.02
C ILE A 109 -16.41 -6.46 1.62
N GLY A 110 -16.51 -5.53 2.58
CA GLY A 110 -16.87 -4.14 2.31
C GLY A 110 -16.01 -3.50 1.25
N ILE A 111 -14.69 -3.65 1.37
CA ILE A 111 -13.75 -3.06 0.41
C ILE A 111 -13.92 -3.69 -0.98
N LEU A 112 -14.06 -5.01 -1.07
CA LEU A 112 -14.26 -5.70 -2.35
C LEU A 112 -15.54 -5.22 -3.06
N CYS A 113 -16.64 -5.08 -2.32
CA CYS A 113 -17.92 -4.68 -2.89
C CYS A 113 -17.91 -3.23 -3.42
N THR A 114 -17.22 -2.31 -2.74
CA THR A 114 -17.24 -0.89 -3.12
C THR A 114 -16.06 -0.45 -3.98
N SER A 115 -15.01 -1.25 -4.07
CA SER A 115 -13.77 -0.93 -4.78
C SER A 115 -14.01 -0.44 -6.23
N TYR A 116 -14.85 -1.12 -7.00
CA TYR A 116 -15.16 -0.72 -8.38
C TYR A 116 -15.88 0.63 -8.45
N PHE A 117 -16.90 0.81 -7.60
CA PHE A 117 -17.67 2.05 -7.53
C PHE A 117 -16.81 3.23 -7.08
N ALA A 118 -15.97 3.03 -6.07
CA ALA A 118 -15.04 4.06 -5.59
C ALA A 118 -14.00 4.42 -6.67
N ALA A 119 -13.54 3.47 -7.48
CA ALA A 119 -12.64 3.76 -8.60
C ALA A 119 -13.32 4.60 -9.67
N TYR A 120 -14.56 4.25 -10.03
CA TYR A 120 -15.37 5.04 -10.96
C TYR A 120 -15.64 6.46 -10.46
N LEU A 121 -16.10 6.60 -9.21
CA LEU A 121 -16.38 7.90 -8.58
C LEU A 121 -15.13 8.78 -8.52
N CYS A 122 -13.95 8.17 -8.41
CA CYS A 122 -12.70 8.90 -8.32
C CYS A 122 -12.34 9.61 -9.63
N ASP A 123 -12.64 8.96 -10.75
CA ASP A 123 -12.36 9.50 -12.08
C ASP A 123 -13.40 10.58 -12.47
N THR A 124 -14.56 10.65 -11.80
CA THR A 124 -15.60 11.66 -12.06
C THR A 124 -15.57 12.84 -11.10
N ILE A 125 -15.37 12.61 -9.80
CA ILE A 125 -15.42 13.65 -8.76
C ILE A 125 -14.04 14.31 -8.57
N GLY A 126 -12.96 13.54 -8.77
CA GLY A 126 -11.61 13.93 -8.43
C GLY A 126 -11.00 13.02 -7.36
N ARG A 127 -9.69 13.15 -7.14
CA ARG A 127 -8.94 12.28 -6.21
C ARG A 127 -9.09 12.78 -4.77
N ARG A 128 -8.85 14.07 -4.53
CA ARG A 128 -8.94 14.72 -3.21
C ARG A 128 -10.33 14.66 -2.55
N PRO A 129 -11.45 15.11 -3.18
CA PRO A 129 -12.76 15.14 -2.54
C PRO A 129 -13.22 13.72 -2.22
N LEU A 130 -12.97 12.75 -3.09
CA LEU A 130 -13.33 11.36 -2.82
C LEU A 130 -12.53 10.79 -1.63
N LEU A 131 -11.22 11.06 -1.54
CA LEU A 131 -10.43 10.68 -0.38
C LEU A 131 -10.98 11.31 0.91
N ILE A 132 -11.36 12.59 0.90
CA ILE A 132 -12.00 13.26 2.06
C ILE A 132 -13.32 12.57 2.43
N TYR A 133 -14.24 12.39 1.48
CA TYR A 133 -15.56 11.82 1.75
C TYR A 133 -15.48 10.38 2.27
N THR A 134 -14.67 9.54 1.62
CA THR A 134 -14.52 8.13 1.98
C THR A 134 -13.85 7.95 3.34
N THR A 135 -12.77 8.70 3.61
CA THR A 135 -12.08 8.62 4.90
C THR A 135 -12.93 9.19 6.04
N LEU A 136 -13.62 10.31 5.83
CA LEU A 136 -14.49 10.91 6.84
C LEU A 136 -15.68 9.99 7.16
N CYS A 137 -16.34 9.44 6.13
CA CYS A 137 -17.44 8.50 6.31
C CYS A 137 -16.99 7.23 7.06
N GLY A 138 -15.84 6.66 6.67
CA GLY A 138 -15.25 5.50 7.36
C GLY A 138 -14.93 5.78 8.82
N ASN A 139 -14.37 6.94 9.14
CA ASN A 139 -14.09 7.37 10.51
C ASN A 139 -15.35 7.57 11.36
N ILE A 140 -16.41 8.15 10.78
CA ILE A 140 -17.69 8.33 11.47
C ILE A 140 -18.33 6.98 11.75
N CYS A 141 -18.35 6.07 10.76
CA CYS A 141 -18.83 4.70 10.97
C CYS A 141 -17.98 3.96 12.02
N SER A 142 -16.68 4.19 12.03
CA SER A 142 -15.78 3.55 13.00
C SER A 142 -16.05 4.04 14.41
N PHE A 143 -16.17 5.36 14.58
CA PHE A 143 -16.56 5.99 15.84
C PHE A 143 -17.93 5.52 16.33
N ALA A 144 -18.93 5.43 15.44
CA ALA A 144 -20.26 4.94 15.79
C ALA A 144 -20.24 3.50 16.33
N SER A 145 -19.39 2.63 15.79
CA SER A 145 -19.31 1.23 16.21
C SER A 145 -18.80 1.02 17.64
N ILE A 146 -18.09 2.01 18.20
CA ILE A 146 -17.59 1.98 19.59
C ILE A 146 -18.75 1.79 20.56
N PHE A 147 -19.90 2.39 20.26
CA PHE A 147 -21.09 2.40 21.11
C PHE A 147 -22.05 1.24 20.83
N VAL A 148 -21.71 0.31 19.94
CA VAL A 148 -22.64 -0.76 19.54
C VAL A 148 -22.51 -1.99 20.45
N PRO A 149 -23.59 -2.41 21.14
CA PRO A 149 -23.61 -3.60 21.98
C PRO A 149 -24.02 -4.88 21.22
N PHE A 150 -24.64 -4.75 20.05
CA PHE A 150 -25.16 -5.89 19.28
C PHE A 150 -24.16 -6.37 18.23
N TYR A 151 -23.79 -7.66 18.25
CA TYR A 151 -22.82 -8.25 17.33
C TYR A 151 -23.16 -8.00 15.85
N SER A 152 -24.39 -8.28 15.41
CA SER A 152 -24.77 -8.15 13.99
C SER A 152 -24.67 -6.71 13.47
N LEU A 153 -25.06 -5.73 14.29
CA LEU A 153 -24.93 -4.32 13.95
C LEU A 153 -23.47 -3.88 13.96
N PHE A 154 -22.66 -4.41 14.89
CA PHE A 154 -21.22 -4.15 14.92
C PHE A 154 -20.55 -4.66 13.64
N VAL A 155 -20.83 -5.91 13.23
CA VAL A 155 -20.33 -6.48 11.96
C VAL A 155 -20.78 -5.65 10.76
N PHE A 156 -22.04 -5.22 10.70
CA PHE A 156 -22.55 -4.38 9.63
C PHE A 156 -21.82 -3.02 9.55
N LEU A 157 -21.57 -2.37 10.69
CA LEU A 157 -20.78 -1.14 10.72
C LEU A 157 -19.33 -1.38 10.29
N ARG A 158 -18.71 -2.50 10.67
CA ARG A 158 -17.35 -2.86 10.22
C ARG A 158 -17.31 -3.11 8.72
N PHE A 159 -18.34 -3.71 8.14
CA PHE A 159 -18.52 -3.80 6.69
C PHE A 159 -18.61 -2.40 6.06
N LEU A 160 -19.39 -1.48 6.63
CA LEU A 160 -19.49 -0.09 6.14
C LEU A 160 -18.16 0.67 6.25
N VAL A 161 -17.41 0.49 7.34
CA VAL A 161 -16.05 1.04 7.49
C VAL A 161 -15.18 0.52 6.35
N GLY A 162 -15.17 -0.79 6.10
CA GLY A 162 -14.51 -1.41 4.95
C GLY A 162 -14.92 -0.75 3.63
N ALA A 163 -16.22 -0.68 3.36
CA ALA A 163 -16.79 -0.07 2.17
C ALA A 163 -16.29 1.37 1.94
N CYS A 164 -16.16 2.16 3.01
CA CYS A 164 -15.66 3.52 2.97
C CYS A 164 -14.15 3.58 2.72
N ILE A 165 -13.33 2.84 3.48
CA ILE A 165 -11.87 2.90 3.37
C ILE A 165 -11.31 2.31 2.07
N ALA A 166 -12.16 1.69 1.23
CA ALA A 166 -11.82 1.19 -0.08
C ALA A 166 -11.08 2.26 -0.92
N GLY A 167 -11.62 3.47 -1.02
CA GLY A 167 -11.03 4.56 -1.80
C GLY A 167 -9.63 4.93 -1.33
N ALA A 168 -9.45 5.14 -0.02
CA ALA A 168 -8.16 5.45 0.59
C ALA A 168 -7.10 4.36 0.34
N SER A 169 -7.50 3.11 0.08
CA SER A 169 -6.56 2.01 -0.15
C SER A 169 -5.88 2.02 -1.53
N PHE A 170 -6.55 2.48 -2.60
CA PHE A 170 -5.98 2.50 -3.95
C PHE A 170 -5.76 3.91 -4.52
N ILE A 171 -6.65 4.87 -4.22
CA ILE A 171 -6.59 6.23 -4.77
C ILE A 171 -5.33 6.95 -4.27
N THR A 172 -4.93 6.68 -3.03
CA THR A 172 -3.76 7.30 -2.40
C THR A 172 -2.48 7.08 -3.20
N TYR A 173 -2.31 5.92 -3.86
CA TYR A 173 -1.14 5.67 -4.72
C TYR A 173 -1.13 6.56 -5.96
N ALA A 174 -2.29 6.70 -6.62
CA ALA A 174 -2.42 7.56 -7.80
C ALA A 174 -2.27 9.03 -7.42
N TYR A 175 -2.96 9.47 -6.37
CA TYR A 175 -2.87 10.83 -5.84
C TYR A 175 -1.42 11.19 -5.52
N LEU A 176 -0.72 10.38 -4.73
CA LEU A 176 0.69 10.61 -4.39
C LEU A 176 1.58 10.64 -5.64
N GLY A 177 1.41 9.69 -6.58
CA GLY A 177 2.22 9.63 -7.79
C GLY A 177 2.07 10.85 -8.70
N GLU A 178 0.89 11.47 -8.71
CA GLU A 178 0.58 12.61 -9.57
C GLU A 178 1.28 13.91 -9.15
N PHE A 179 1.71 14.05 -7.89
CA PHE A 179 2.48 15.22 -7.40
C PHE A 179 3.99 15.10 -7.60
N TYR A 180 4.46 13.98 -8.16
CA TYR A 180 5.87 13.69 -8.32
C TYR A 180 6.22 13.38 -9.78
N VAL A 181 7.44 13.75 -10.16
CA VAL A 181 8.02 13.41 -11.45
C VAL A 181 8.27 11.90 -11.54
N THR A 182 8.06 11.33 -12.73
CA THR A 182 8.10 9.89 -12.99
C THR A 182 9.34 9.18 -12.42
N ARG A 183 10.50 9.86 -12.43
CA ARG A 183 11.77 9.35 -11.89
C ARG A 183 11.74 9.05 -10.38
N HIS A 184 11.06 9.88 -9.60
CA HIS A 184 11.06 9.80 -8.12
C HIS A 184 9.83 9.07 -7.55
N ARG A 185 8.75 8.93 -8.34
CA ARG A 185 7.52 8.22 -7.95
C ARG A 185 7.72 6.89 -7.21
N PRO A 186 8.55 5.93 -7.67
CA PRO A 186 8.66 4.64 -6.97
C PRO A 186 9.19 4.77 -5.54
N VAL A 187 10.19 5.62 -5.35
CA VAL A 187 10.86 5.80 -4.07
C VAL A 187 9.90 6.47 -3.09
N VAL A 188 9.13 7.45 -3.57
CA VAL A 188 8.15 8.19 -2.78
C VAL A 188 6.96 7.32 -2.39
N ILE A 189 6.42 6.53 -3.32
CA ILE A 189 5.37 5.56 -3.03
C ILE A 189 5.86 4.53 -2.00
N ASN A 190 7.11 4.10 -2.09
CA ASN A 190 7.72 3.22 -1.10
C ASN A 190 7.82 3.90 0.28
N TYR A 191 8.22 5.18 0.35
CA TYR A 191 8.24 5.92 1.61
C TYR A 191 6.83 6.12 2.21
N ALA A 192 5.80 6.30 1.39
CA ALA A 192 4.42 6.30 1.90
C ALA A 192 4.04 4.94 2.47
N CYS A 193 4.49 3.84 1.85
CA CYS A 193 4.28 2.49 2.37
C CYS A 193 5.07 2.19 3.63
N LEU A 194 6.09 2.98 3.99
CA LEU A 194 6.74 2.85 5.29
C LEU A 194 5.73 3.05 6.44
N PHE A 195 4.70 3.89 6.24
CA PHE A 195 3.60 4.05 7.19
C PHE A 195 2.72 2.78 7.30
N VAL A 196 2.65 1.95 6.25
CA VAL A 196 2.05 0.61 6.35
C VAL A 196 2.89 -0.26 7.28
N GLY A 197 4.21 -0.26 7.18
CA GLY A 197 5.06 -0.95 8.16
C GLY A 197 4.85 -0.43 9.59
N LEU A 198 4.86 0.90 9.75
CA LEU A 198 4.63 1.53 11.06
C LEU A 198 3.26 1.14 11.63
N SER A 199 2.22 1.04 10.80
CA SER A 199 0.88 0.62 11.22
C SER A 199 0.84 -0.81 11.78
N VAL A 200 1.58 -1.75 11.16
CA VAL A 200 1.66 -3.15 11.64
C VAL A 200 2.35 -3.25 13.00
N ALA A 201 3.29 -2.35 13.31
CA ALA A 201 3.87 -2.23 14.65
C ALA A 201 2.97 -1.44 15.62
N TYR A 202 2.30 -0.41 15.13
CA TYR A 202 1.43 0.49 15.89
C TYR A 202 0.24 -0.25 16.49
N VAL A 203 -0.45 -1.09 15.71
CA VAL A 203 -1.63 -1.85 16.15
C VAL A 203 -1.36 -2.68 17.42
N PRO A 204 -0.37 -3.60 17.46
CA PRO A 204 -0.06 -4.36 18.67
C PRO A 204 0.51 -3.50 19.79
N ALA A 205 1.27 -2.43 19.49
CA ALA A 205 1.80 -1.53 20.52
C ALA A 205 0.68 -0.79 21.28
N VAL A 206 -0.27 -0.22 20.55
CA VAL A 206 -1.42 0.46 21.16
C VAL A 206 -2.39 -0.53 21.80
N ALA A 207 -2.57 -1.71 21.19
CA ALA A 207 -3.32 -2.79 21.80
C ALA A 207 -2.77 -3.17 23.17
N TRP A 208 -1.46 -3.39 23.26
CA TRP A 208 -0.82 -3.70 24.54
C TRP A 208 -1.03 -2.58 25.55
N LEU A 209 -0.79 -1.32 25.16
CA LEU A 209 -0.97 -0.17 26.04
C LEU A 209 -2.41 -0.07 26.61
N VAL A 210 -3.41 -0.24 25.76
CA VAL A 210 -4.83 -0.01 26.12
C VAL A 210 -5.46 -1.24 26.78
N LEU A 211 -5.16 -2.46 26.31
CA LEU A 211 -5.73 -3.69 26.86
C LEU A 211 -5.09 -4.11 28.18
N SER A 212 -3.90 -3.59 28.52
CA SER A 212 -3.32 -3.75 29.86
C SER A 212 -3.98 -2.88 30.94
N MET A 213 -5.02 -2.11 30.61
CA MET A 213 -5.76 -1.31 31.58
C MET A 213 -6.99 -2.07 32.08
N ASP A 214 -7.12 -2.30 33.39
CA ASP A 214 -8.19 -3.15 33.97
C ASP A 214 -9.50 -2.41 34.31
N TRP A 215 -9.84 -1.33 33.60
CA TRP A 215 -11.06 -0.57 33.89
C TRP A 215 -12.24 -1.04 33.03
N SER A 216 -13.45 -0.94 33.59
CA SER A 216 -14.70 -1.12 32.85
C SER A 216 -15.73 -0.12 33.35
N PHE A 217 -16.29 0.71 32.46
CA PHE A 217 -17.35 1.64 32.82
C PHE A 217 -18.71 1.08 32.42
N ALA A 218 -19.60 0.83 33.38
CA ALA A 218 -20.99 0.48 33.08
C ALA A 218 -21.76 1.75 32.68
N ILE A 219 -22.12 1.87 31.41
CA ILE A 219 -22.94 3.00 30.92
C ILE A 219 -24.44 2.66 31.03
N THR A 220 -24.78 1.38 30.88
CA THR A 220 -26.15 0.87 31.02
C THR A 220 -26.09 -0.52 31.66
N GLU A 221 -27.19 -1.02 32.24
CA GLU A 221 -27.25 -2.37 32.84
C GLU A 221 -26.83 -3.48 31.86
N THR A 222 -26.97 -3.24 30.55
CA THR A 222 -26.60 -4.18 29.48
C THR A 222 -25.33 -3.78 28.71
N PHE A 223 -24.70 -2.63 29.01
CA PHE A 223 -23.57 -2.12 28.24
C PHE A 223 -22.40 -1.69 29.13
N GLN A 224 -21.31 -2.45 29.01
CA GLN A 224 -20.03 -2.16 29.64
C GLN A 224 -19.05 -1.62 28.60
N PHE A 225 -18.52 -0.43 28.84
CA PHE A 225 -17.43 0.13 28.06
C PHE A 225 -16.13 -0.49 28.55
N ARG A 226 -15.58 -1.41 27.75
CA ARG A 226 -14.28 -2.06 27.97
C ARG A 226 -13.17 -1.39 27.15
N PRO A 227 -11.89 -1.55 27.54
CA PRO A 227 -10.76 -0.88 26.88
C PRO A 227 -10.62 -1.19 25.38
N TRP A 228 -11.02 -2.38 24.92
CA TRP A 228 -10.95 -2.74 23.50
C TRP A 228 -11.80 -1.81 22.60
N ARG A 229 -12.87 -1.21 23.12
CA ARG A 229 -13.69 -0.24 22.37
C ARG A 229 -12.91 1.04 22.09
N LEU A 230 -11.99 1.43 22.97
CA LEU A 230 -11.09 2.56 22.78
C LEU A 230 -10.04 2.30 21.67
N LEU A 231 -9.66 1.04 21.42
CA LEU A 231 -8.75 0.68 20.32
C LEU A 231 -9.29 1.09 18.95
N ILE A 232 -10.60 1.02 18.76
CA ILE A 232 -11.26 1.43 17.51
C ILE A 232 -10.98 2.92 17.24
N LEU A 233 -11.03 3.76 18.28
CA LEU A 233 -10.71 5.19 18.15
C LEU A 233 -9.25 5.42 17.78
N PHE A 234 -8.31 4.71 18.43
CA PHE A 234 -6.89 4.81 18.10
C PHE A 234 -6.60 4.33 16.67
N ASN A 235 -7.27 3.29 16.20
CA ASN A 235 -7.13 2.79 14.83
C ASN A 235 -7.62 3.83 13.79
N ALA A 236 -8.69 4.56 14.09
CA ALA A 236 -9.23 5.62 13.24
C ALA A 236 -8.43 6.95 13.28
N LEU A 237 -7.65 7.19 14.34
CA LEU A 237 -6.97 8.47 14.60
C LEU A 237 -6.09 8.98 13.44
N PRO A 238 -5.24 8.17 12.78
CA PRO A 238 -4.45 8.62 11.63
C PRO A 238 -5.32 9.13 10.48
N GLY A 239 -6.52 8.55 10.29
CA GLY A 239 -7.48 8.97 9.28
C GLY A 239 -8.06 10.35 9.57
N PHE A 240 -8.40 10.65 10.83
CA PHE A 240 -8.88 11.97 11.23
C PHE A 240 -7.83 13.05 10.96
N ILE A 241 -6.57 12.79 11.33
CA ILE A 241 -5.44 13.70 11.06
C ILE A 241 -5.27 13.89 9.55
N ALA A 242 -5.32 12.81 8.77
CA ALA A 242 -5.18 12.89 7.31
C ALA A 242 -6.27 13.74 6.64
N VAL A 243 -7.54 13.60 7.08
CA VAL A 243 -8.66 14.40 6.54
C VAL A 243 -8.46 15.89 6.83
N LEU A 244 -8.06 16.25 8.05
CA LEU A 244 -7.78 17.64 8.42
C LEU A 244 -6.71 18.27 7.52
N VAL A 245 -5.63 17.52 7.23
CA VAL A 245 -4.55 18.00 6.35
C VAL A 245 -5.00 18.03 4.89
N MET A 246 -5.83 17.08 4.43
CA MET A 246 -6.33 17.06 3.05
C MET A 246 -7.17 18.28 2.68
N PHE A 247 -7.85 18.93 3.63
CA PHE A 247 -8.54 20.19 3.35
C PHE A 247 -7.58 21.30 2.90
N ALA A 248 -6.32 21.30 3.36
CA ALA A 248 -5.32 22.28 2.95
C ALA A 248 -4.67 21.97 1.59
N LEU A 249 -4.66 20.71 1.16
CA LEU A 249 -4.01 20.28 -0.08
C LEU A 249 -4.79 20.69 -1.35
N PRO A 250 -4.12 20.91 -2.50
CA PRO A 250 -4.78 21.06 -3.79
C PRO A 250 -5.33 19.72 -4.31
N GLU A 251 -6.25 19.77 -5.27
CA GLU A 251 -6.59 18.60 -6.07
C GLU A 251 -5.42 18.22 -7.00
N SER A 252 -5.37 16.97 -7.46
CA SER A 252 -4.38 16.53 -8.45
C SER A 252 -4.50 17.34 -9.75
N PRO A 253 -3.42 18.01 -10.20
CA PRO A 253 -3.44 18.71 -11.48
C PRO A 253 -3.64 17.77 -12.67
N LYS A 254 -3.08 16.55 -12.62
CA LYS A 254 -3.20 15.56 -13.71
C LYS A 254 -4.65 15.12 -13.93
N ILE A 255 -5.40 14.86 -12.84
CA ILE A 255 -6.81 14.48 -13.00
C ILE A 255 -7.64 15.65 -13.57
N LEU A 256 -7.39 16.87 -13.12
CA LEU A 256 -8.09 18.07 -13.61
C LEU A 256 -7.83 18.32 -15.10
N MET A 257 -6.58 18.14 -15.56
CA MET A 257 -6.25 18.21 -17.00
C MET A 257 -6.97 17.12 -17.80
N SER A 258 -7.04 15.89 -17.28
CA SER A 258 -7.76 14.79 -17.94
C SER A 258 -9.28 15.01 -18.01
N MET A 259 -9.84 15.76 -17.07
CA MET A 259 -11.26 16.18 -17.06
C MET A 259 -11.53 17.40 -17.97
N GLY A 260 -10.52 17.96 -18.62
CA GLY A 260 -10.65 19.19 -19.41
C GLY A 260 -10.77 20.48 -18.58
N LYS A 261 -10.59 20.41 -17.26
CA LYS A 261 -10.70 21.55 -16.33
C LYS A 261 -9.38 22.34 -16.26
N GLN A 262 -8.97 22.93 -17.37
CA GLN A 262 -7.66 23.58 -17.52
C GLN A 262 -7.41 24.73 -16.53
N LYS A 263 -8.43 25.54 -16.22
CA LYS A 263 -8.31 26.64 -15.26
C LYS A 263 -8.07 26.13 -13.84
N GLU A 264 -8.88 25.17 -13.37
CA GLU A 264 -8.69 24.53 -12.06
C GLU A 264 -7.33 23.83 -11.97
N ALA A 265 -6.88 23.18 -13.04
CA ALA A 265 -5.57 22.55 -13.11
C ALA A 265 -4.44 23.58 -12.93
N PHE A 266 -4.50 24.70 -13.66
CA PHE A 266 -3.52 25.78 -13.55
C PHE A 266 -3.50 26.38 -12.14
N GLU A 267 -4.66 26.63 -11.53
CA GLU A 267 -4.77 27.11 -10.14
C GLU A 267 -4.18 26.12 -9.14
N ALA A 268 -4.41 24.81 -9.33
CA ALA A 268 -3.83 23.77 -8.50
C ALA A 268 -2.30 23.78 -8.56
N VAL A 269 -1.71 23.89 -9.77
CA VAL A 269 -0.26 23.99 -9.93
C VAL A 269 0.28 25.30 -9.37
N ASN A 270 -0.42 26.42 -9.55
CA ASN A 270 -0.04 27.71 -8.97
C ASN A 270 -0.03 27.67 -7.44
N LYS A 271 -0.98 26.94 -6.83
CA LYS A 271 -0.97 26.68 -5.38
C LYS A 271 0.24 25.84 -4.97
N ILE A 272 0.63 24.83 -5.74
CA ILE A 272 1.85 24.04 -5.50
C ILE A 272 3.10 24.94 -5.56
N ALA A 273 3.22 25.76 -6.61
CA ALA A 273 4.32 26.71 -6.79
C ALA A 273 4.44 27.66 -5.59
N LYS A 274 3.33 28.32 -5.22
CA LYS A 274 3.28 29.26 -4.09
C LYS A 274 3.65 28.60 -2.76
N MET A 275 3.23 27.36 -2.52
CA MET A 275 3.57 26.63 -1.30
C MET A 275 5.03 26.18 -1.26
N ASN A 276 5.65 25.92 -2.40
CA ASN A 276 7.02 25.42 -2.49
C ASN A 276 8.06 26.54 -2.51
N THR A 277 7.87 27.54 -3.37
CA THR A 277 8.85 28.61 -3.63
C THR A 277 8.39 29.97 -3.12
N GLY A 278 7.10 30.15 -2.85
CA GLY A 278 6.52 31.46 -2.55
C GLY A 278 6.17 32.29 -3.79
N GLN A 279 6.52 31.82 -4.98
CA GLN A 279 6.30 32.48 -6.28
C GLN A 279 5.11 31.86 -7.01
N THR A 280 4.57 32.60 -7.97
CA THR A 280 3.46 32.17 -8.85
C THR A 280 3.99 31.58 -10.15
N LEU A 281 3.14 30.86 -10.89
CA LEU A 281 3.51 30.33 -12.22
C LEU A 281 3.87 31.42 -13.23
N GLU A 282 3.29 32.61 -13.11
CA GLU A 282 3.59 33.75 -13.96
C GLU A 282 5.04 34.23 -13.76
N ASP A 283 5.56 34.15 -12.52
CA ASP A 283 6.97 34.47 -12.21
C ASP A 283 7.93 33.49 -12.92
N PHE A 284 7.48 32.26 -13.19
CA PHE A 284 8.22 31.25 -13.94
C PHE A 284 7.96 31.30 -15.46
N LYS A 285 7.21 32.30 -15.94
CA LYS A 285 6.77 32.42 -17.35
C LYS A 285 5.93 31.25 -17.84
N VAL A 286 5.22 30.55 -16.95
CA VAL A 286 4.33 29.44 -17.30
C VAL A 286 2.89 29.95 -17.34
N TYR A 287 2.32 30.07 -18.55
CA TYR A 287 0.97 30.61 -18.75
C TYR A 287 -0.08 29.55 -19.08
N ARG A 288 0.33 28.38 -19.59
CA ARG A 288 -0.58 27.31 -20.01
C ARG A 288 0.04 25.93 -19.82
N LEU A 289 -0.76 24.98 -19.37
CA LEU A 289 -0.40 23.56 -19.32
C LEU A 289 -0.86 22.85 -20.60
N CYS A 290 -0.02 21.97 -21.14
CA CYS A 290 -0.41 21.12 -22.26
C CYS A 290 -1.47 20.09 -21.81
N GLN A 291 -2.44 19.82 -22.68
CA GLN A 291 -3.46 18.81 -22.43
C GLN A 291 -2.88 17.41 -22.68
N GLU A 292 -3.17 16.46 -21.80
CA GLU A 292 -2.75 15.07 -21.97
C GLU A 292 -3.56 14.44 -23.13
N THR A 293 -2.92 14.27 -24.30
CA THR A 293 -3.52 13.56 -25.46
C THR A 293 -3.53 12.06 -25.20
N LEU A 294 -4.69 11.42 -25.38
CA LEU A 294 -4.87 9.96 -25.32
C LEU A 294 -3.98 9.30 -26.40
N SER A 295 -3.07 8.42 -26.01
CA SER A 295 -2.28 7.60 -26.93
C SER A 295 -2.86 6.19 -27.00
N ASP A 296 -3.16 5.69 -28.20
CA ASP A 296 -3.93 4.47 -28.49
C ASP A 296 -3.25 3.13 -28.14
N ASN A 297 -2.09 3.12 -27.48
CA ASN A 297 -1.23 1.91 -27.38
C ASN A 297 -1.10 1.24 -26.01
N ASP A 298 -1.92 1.60 -25.02
CA ASP A 298 -1.78 1.04 -23.67
C ASP A 298 -2.48 -0.32 -23.54
N LYS A 299 -1.75 -1.41 -23.81
CA LYS A 299 -2.20 -2.79 -23.53
C LYS A 299 -2.13 -3.10 -22.02
N ILE A 300 -3.25 -3.51 -21.45
CA ILE A 300 -3.39 -3.82 -20.01
C ILE A 300 -2.99 -5.27 -19.74
N LEU A 301 -2.01 -5.49 -18.87
CA LEU A 301 -1.73 -6.79 -18.25
C LEU A 301 -2.10 -6.73 -16.77
N LEU A 302 -3.14 -7.48 -16.38
CA LEU A 302 -3.57 -7.60 -14.98
C LEU A 302 -2.68 -8.64 -14.28
N THR A 303 -1.92 -8.22 -13.27
CA THR A 303 -1.16 -9.16 -12.42
C THR A 303 -1.87 -9.39 -11.10
N SER A 304 -2.07 -10.67 -10.76
CA SER A 304 -2.61 -11.12 -9.48
C SER A 304 -1.63 -10.76 -8.34
N LYS A 305 -2.14 -10.07 -7.31
CA LYS A 305 -1.53 -10.02 -5.97
C LYS A 305 -2.15 -11.15 -5.16
N SER A 306 -1.40 -12.10 -4.63
CA SER A 306 -1.92 -13.01 -3.59
C SER A 306 -0.81 -13.86 -2.95
N ALA A 307 -0.38 -13.51 -1.74
CA ALA A 307 0.30 -14.44 -0.82
C ALA A 307 0.47 -13.87 0.60
N ASN A 308 0.70 -12.56 0.76
CA ASN A 308 1.16 -12.03 2.06
C ASN A 308 0.04 -11.85 3.11
N SER A 309 -1.13 -11.33 2.71
CA SER A 309 -2.16 -10.92 3.68
C SER A 309 -2.91 -12.09 4.33
N GLY A 310 -2.94 -13.27 3.68
CA GLY A 310 -3.62 -14.46 4.19
C GLY A 310 -2.92 -15.09 5.39
N MET A 311 -1.60 -15.31 5.30
CA MET A 311 -0.79 -15.86 6.40
C MET A 311 -0.50 -14.83 7.50
N GLY A 312 -0.39 -13.54 7.15
CA GLY A 312 -0.16 -12.47 8.13
C GLY A 312 -1.28 -12.30 9.16
N LEU A 313 -2.53 -12.62 8.80
CA LEU A 313 -3.68 -12.60 9.72
C LEU A 313 -3.52 -13.64 10.86
N TRP A 314 -2.96 -14.81 10.53
CA TRP A 314 -2.77 -15.91 11.47
C TRP A 314 -1.42 -15.86 12.18
N TYR A 315 -0.55 -14.90 11.85
CA TYR A 315 0.77 -14.80 12.45
C TYR A 315 0.73 -14.67 13.99
N PRO A 316 -0.09 -13.79 14.60
CA PRO A 316 -0.18 -13.72 16.07
C PRO A 316 -0.66 -15.02 16.70
N GLU A 317 -1.61 -15.72 16.05
CA GLU A 317 -2.14 -17.02 16.51
C GLU A 317 -1.08 -18.12 16.43
N ILE A 318 -0.35 -18.22 15.32
CA ILE A 318 0.76 -19.18 15.14
C ILE A 318 1.87 -18.93 16.18
N GLN A 319 2.18 -17.66 16.46
CA GLN A 319 3.18 -17.30 17.45
C GLN A 319 2.70 -17.55 18.89
N ASN A 320 1.42 -17.34 19.19
CA ASN A 320 0.83 -17.70 20.48
C ASN A 320 0.95 -19.22 20.73
N ARG A 321 0.81 -20.05 19.68
CA ARG A 321 1.08 -21.49 19.74
C ARG A 321 2.57 -21.79 19.90
N LEU A 322 3.48 -21.15 19.17
CA LEU A 322 4.93 -21.25 19.44
C LEU A 322 5.33 -20.71 20.85
N GLY A 323 4.40 -19.99 21.47
CA GLY A 323 4.34 -19.44 22.82
C GLY A 323 4.69 -20.40 23.94
N MET A 324 4.00 -21.53 23.95
CA MET A 324 3.98 -22.44 25.09
C MET A 324 5.12 -23.45 24.97
N LYS A 325 6.15 -23.25 25.80
CA LYS A 325 7.37 -24.05 26.01
C LYS A 325 7.51 -25.33 25.14
N ALA A 326 8.03 -25.17 23.94
CA ALA A 326 8.73 -26.24 23.22
C ALA A 326 10.16 -26.38 23.77
N THR A 327 10.37 -27.32 24.69
CA THR A 327 11.70 -27.65 25.26
C THR A 327 12.54 -28.58 24.37
N THR A 328 12.00 -29.04 23.24
CA THR A 328 12.66 -29.92 22.26
C THR A 328 12.82 -29.23 20.90
N PRO A 329 13.91 -29.50 20.14
CA PRO A 329 14.06 -29.00 18.78
C PRO A 329 13.01 -29.67 17.89
N MET A 330 11.97 -28.91 17.55
CA MET A 330 10.85 -29.34 16.72
C MET A 330 10.75 -28.45 15.49
N THR A 331 10.32 -29.03 14.37
CA THR A 331 9.94 -28.28 13.17
C THR A 331 8.61 -27.53 13.40
N ILE A 332 8.30 -26.54 12.55
CA ILE A 332 7.07 -25.75 12.68
C ILE A 332 5.79 -26.61 12.68
N CYS A 333 5.75 -27.67 11.86
CA CYS A 333 4.61 -28.59 11.80
C CYS A 333 4.51 -29.48 13.03
N GLN A 334 5.64 -29.94 13.58
CA GLN A 334 5.66 -30.72 14.82
C GLN A 334 5.19 -29.90 16.03
N VAL A 335 5.47 -28.59 16.06
CA VAL A 335 4.91 -27.71 17.09
C VAL A 335 3.38 -27.62 16.97
N ILE A 336 2.86 -27.46 15.74
CA ILE A 336 1.41 -27.38 15.49
C ILE A 336 0.71 -28.68 15.92
N ASP A 337 1.29 -29.84 15.58
CA ASP A 337 0.75 -31.15 15.96
C ASP A 337 0.76 -31.36 17.48
N SER A 338 1.84 -30.96 18.17
CA SER A 338 1.97 -31.13 19.64
C SER A 338 0.94 -30.34 20.46
N PHE A 339 0.37 -29.28 19.88
CA PHE A 339 -0.68 -28.48 20.50
C PHE A 339 -2.05 -29.16 20.48
N ILE A 340 -2.35 -29.88 19.39
CA ILE A 340 -3.61 -30.61 19.22
C ILE A 340 -3.71 -31.73 20.27
N ASP A 341 -2.59 -32.41 20.53
CA ASP A 341 -2.51 -33.43 21.57
C ASP A 341 -2.73 -32.86 22.98
N GLN A 342 -2.26 -31.63 23.25
CA GLN A 342 -2.55 -30.94 24.51
C GLN A 342 -4.03 -30.56 24.63
N GLN A 343 -4.65 -30.08 23.54
CA GLN A 343 -6.04 -29.61 23.56
C GLN A 343 -7.05 -30.76 23.71
N ASN A 344 -6.78 -31.92 23.11
CA ASN A 344 -7.60 -33.13 23.28
C ASN A 344 -7.47 -33.77 24.67
N SER A 345 -6.44 -33.39 25.45
CA SER A 345 -6.16 -33.97 26.78
C SER A 345 -6.82 -33.22 27.94
N THR A 346 -7.38 -32.02 27.71
CA THR A 346 -8.04 -31.21 28.74
C THR A 346 -9.50 -30.92 28.37
N GLU A 347 -10.40 -31.86 28.66
CA GLU A 347 -11.81 -31.56 28.91
C GLU A 347 -11.92 -30.79 30.23
N ILE A 348 -11.72 -29.47 30.23
CA ILE A 348 -12.06 -28.61 31.37
C ILE A 348 -12.81 -27.39 30.85
N SER A 349 -14.00 -27.17 31.43
CA SER A 349 -14.92 -26.03 31.28
C SER A 349 -14.38 -24.87 30.43
N GLN A 350 -15.01 -24.61 29.29
CA GLN A 350 -14.70 -23.50 28.40
C GLN A 350 -15.03 -22.16 29.09
N ILE A 351 -14.13 -21.72 29.96
CA ILE A 351 -14.08 -20.35 30.47
C ILE A 351 -13.69 -19.49 29.27
N CYS A 352 -14.48 -18.45 28.98
CA CYS A 352 -14.16 -17.52 27.90
C CYS A 352 -12.87 -16.78 28.24
N ASP A 353 -11.80 -17.03 27.47
CA ASP A 353 -10.50 -16.39 27.64
C ASP A 353 -10.29 -15.35 26.53
N ASP A 354 -10.43 -14.08 26.88
CA ASP A 354 -10.13 -12.92 26.03
C ASP A 354 -8.74 -12.32 26.29
N THR A 355 -7.89 -13.00 27.05
CA THR A 355 -6.54 -12.52 27.36
C THR A 355 -5.56 -12.79 26.23
N ILE A 356 -4.81 -11.76 25.85
CA ILE A 356 -3.74 -11.86 24.86
C ILE A 356 -2.41 -11.96 25.61
N THR A 357 -1.66 -13.01 25.36
CA THR A 357 -0.38 -13.26 26.04
C THR A 357 0.66 -12.20 25.68
N THR A 358 1.49 -11.79 26.66
CA THR A 358 2.57 -10.80 26.44
C THR A 358 3.52 -11.20 25.31
N LYS A 359 3.76 -12.50 25.15
CA LYS A 359 4.58 -13.02 24.04
C LYS A 359 3.95 -12.73 22.67
N SER A 360 2.63 -12.89 22.52
CA SER A 360 1.93 -12.56 21.28
C SER A 360 2.06 -11.08 20.89
N TYR A 361 2.07 -10.17 21.87
CA TYR A 361 2.34 -8.75 21.63
C TYR A 361 3.76 -8.50 21.15
N ILE A 362 4.76 -9.10 21.81
CA ILE A 362 6.18 -8.98 21.45
C ILE A 362 6.41 -9.51 20.03
N ASP A 363 5.84 -10.66 19.69
CA ASP A 363 6.02 -11.29 18.38
C ASP A 363 5.35 -10.46 17.27
N SER A 364 4.14 -9.95 17.51
CA SER A 364 3.42 -9.06 16.58
C SER A 364 4.15 -7.73 16.37
N LEU A 365 4.70 -7.15 17.45
CA LEU A 365 5.49 -5.93 17.39
C LEU A 365 6.79 -6.15 16.62
N THR A 366 7.46 -7.28 16.85
CA THR A 366 8.68 -7.68 16.12
C THR A 366 8.39 -7.79 14.63
N PHE A 367 7.29 -8.46 14.25
CA PHE A 367 6.86 -8.55 12.86
C PHE A 367 6.64 -7.17 12.23
N GLY A 368 5.94 -6.25 12.91
CA GLY A 368 5.71 -4.90 12.42
C GLY A 368 6.99 -4.06 12.27
N LEU A 369 7.92 -4.15 13.23
CA LEU A 369 9.21 -3.46 13.16
C LEU A 369 10.07 -4.01 12.01
N SER A 370 10.11 -5.33 11.84
CA SER A 370 10.79 -5.95 10.70
C SER A 370 10.13 -5.56 9.37
N PHE A 371 8.81 -5.45 9.30
CA PHE A 371 8.09 -5.00 8.09
C PHE A 371 8.45 -3.55 7.73
N THR A 372 8.55 -2.67 8.74
CA THR A 372 9.00 -1.28 8.59
C THR A 372 10.44 -1.20 8.10
N ALA A 373 11.34 -1.97 8.71
CA ALA A 373 12.73 -2.07 8.28
C ALA A 373 12.84 -2.56 6.83
N GLY A 374 11.99 -3.52 6.44
CA GLY A 374 11.88 -4.02 5.07
C GLY A 374 11.58 -2.91 4.05
N TYR A 375 10.61 -2.03 4.32
CA TYR A 375 10.34 -0.88 3.44
C TYR A 375 11.49 0.12 3.37
N PHE A 376 12.15 0.36 4.51
CA PHE A 376 13.29 1.26 4.56
C PHE A 376 14.44 0.73 3.69
N VAL A 377 14.81 -0.54 3.86
CA VAL A 377 15.84 -1.23 3.06
C VAL A 377 15.46 -1.25 1.58
N LEU A 378 14.19 -1.56 1.26
CA LEU A 378 13.69 -1.57 -0.11
C LEU A 378 13.88 -0.22 -0.81
N GLY A 379 13.71 0.89 -0.08
CA GLY A 379 13.94 2.24 -0.59
C GLY A 379 15.38 2.47 -1.10
N PHE A 380 16.38 1.95 -0.38
CA PHE A 380 17.79 2.02 -0.80
C PHE A 380 18.12 1.10 -1.97
N ILE A 381 17.46 -0.06 -2.06
CA ILE A 381 17.70 -1.06 -3.11
C ILE A 381 17.06 -0.64 -4.44
N LEU A 382 15.92 0.08 -4.41
CA LEU A 382 15.17 0.47 -5.61
C LEU A 382 15.99 1.36 -6.56
N LYS A 383 16.85 2.24 -6.04
CA LYS A 383 17.66 3.17 -6.85
C LYS A 383 18.79 2.46 -7.64
N PRO A 384 19.64 1.60 -7.03
CA PRO A 384 20.70 0.90 -7.75
C PRO A 384 20.18 -0.23 -8.65
N PHE A 385 19.28 -1.09 -8.15
CA PHE A 385 18.87 -2.31 -8.85
C PHE A 385 17.65 -2.12 -9.76
N GLY A 386 16.88 -1.03 -9.59
CA GLY A 386 15.65 -0.79 -10.31
C GLY A 386 14.49 -1.68 -9.85
N ARG A 387 13.27 -1.35 -10.29
CA ARG A 387 12.01 -1.98 -9.81
C ARG A 387 11.95 -3.47 -10.11
N LYS A 388 12.21 -3.85 -11.36
CA LYS A 388 12.04 -5.23 -11.86
C LYS A 388 12.93 -6.22 -11.11
N LEU A 389 14.23 -5.95 -11.06
CA LEU A 389 15.19 -6.82 -10.38
C LEU A 389 14.92 -6.89 -8.87
N THR A 390 14.55 -5.76 -8.25
CA THR A 390 14.20 -5.72 -6.82
C THR A 390 13.04 -6.68 -6.49
N MET A 391 11.97 -6.70 -7.29
CA MET A 391 10.84 -7.62 -7.07
C MET A 391 11.24 -9.09 -7.24
N VAL A 392 12.03 -9.40 -8.28
CA VAL A 392 12.49 -10.78 -8.54
C VAL A 392 13.39 -11.29 -7.40
N MET A 393 14.33 -10.47 -6.93
CA MET A 393 15.20 -10.82 -5.81
C MET A 393 14.39 -11.05 -4.52
N ALA A 394 13.44 -10.16 -4.20
CA ALA A 394 12.63 -10.28 -3.00
C ALA A 394 11.74 -11.54 -3.00
N PHE A 395 11.04 -11.83 -4.09
CA PHE A 395 10.25 -13.06 -4.20
C PHE A 395 11.13 -14.32 -4.22
N GLY A 396 12.29 -14.27 -4.87
CA GLY A 396 13.24 -15.39 -4.88
C GLY A 396 13.77 -15.73 -3.47
N ILE A 397 14.20 -14.72 -2.71
CA ILE A 397 14.65 -14.89 -1.32
C ILE A 397 13.50 -15.40 -0.45
N ALA A 398 12.29 -14.85 -0.60
CA ALA A 398 11.12 -15.31 0.13
C ALA A 398 10.82 -16.79 -0.13
N ALA A 399 10.77 -17.21 -1.40
CA ALA A 399 10.53 -18.60 -1.77
C ALA A 399 11.60 -19.54 -1.21
N PHE A 400 12.87 -19.10 -1.23
CA PHE A 400 13.97 -19.86 -0.64
C PHE A 400 13.84 -20.01 0.89
N CYS A 401 13.48 -18.94 1.60
CA CYS A 401 13.17 -19.01 3.03
C CYS A 401 11.99 -19.96 3.32
N GLY A 402 10.93 -19.91 2.51
CA GLY A 402 9.78 -20.81 2.62
C GLY A 402 10.17 -22.29 2.42
N PHE A 403 11.04 -22.58 1.46
CA PHE A 403 11.60 -23.92 1.24
C PHE A 403 12.43 -24.40 2.44
N LEU A 404 13.30 -23.55 2.99
CA LEU A 404 14.15 -23.89 4.14
C LEU A 404 13.35 -24.28 5.40
N LEU A 405 12.14 -23.75 5.60
CA LEU A 405 11.31 -24.03 6.77
C LEU A 405 11.01 -25.53 6.97
N HIS A 406 11.07 -26.35 5.93
CA HIS A 406 10.84 -27.80 6.05
C HIS A 406 11.96 -28.54 6.81
N TRP A 407 13.19 -28.02 6.79
CA TRP A 407 14.37 -28.71 7.35
C TRP A 407 15.01 -27.99 8.53
N LEU A 408 14.51 -26.80 8.88
CA LEU A 408 15.02 -26.03 10.02
C LEU A 408 14.51 -26.63 11.34
N HIS A 409 15.47 -26.92 12.22
CA HIS A 409 15.22 -27.40 13.59
C HIS A 409 15.57 -26.34 14.64
N ASN A 410 16.33 -25.31 14.26
CA ASN A 410 16.71 -24.23 15.17
C ASN A 410 15.57 -23.19 15.26
N PRO A 411 15.03 -22.90 16.47
CA PRO A 411 13.84 -22.06 16.63
C PRO A 411 14.06 -20.62 16.16
N ILE A 412 15.26 -20.07 16.33
CA ILE A 412 15.58 -18.70 15.88
C ILE A 412 15.60 -18.65 14.35
N ALA A 413 16.21 -19.65 13.71
CA ALA A 413 16.27 -19.72 12.25
C ALA A 413 14.87 -19.89 11.61
N ILE A 414 13.99 -20.68 12.25
CA ILE A 414 12.58 -20.83 11.82
C ILE A 414 11.87 -19.48 11.85
N VAL A 415 11.94 -18.76 12.98
CA VAL A 415 11.28 -17.45 13.12
C VAL A 415 11.80 -16.46 12.09
N VAL A 416 13.12 -16.35 11.91
CA VAL A 416 13.71 -15.45 10.91
C VAL A 416 13.27 -15.80 9.48
N CYS A 417 13.32 -17.09 9.09
CA CYS A 417 12.91 -17.50 7.75
C CYS A 417 11.41 -17.29 7.52
N PHE A 418 10.58 -17.54 8.53
CA PHE A 418 9.15 -17.32 8.45
C PHE A 418 8.82 -15.82 8.33
N ILE A 419 9.49 -14.97 9.11
CA ILE A 419 9.36 -13.52 9.01
C ILE A 419 9.79 -13.02 7.61
N LEU A 420 10.93 -13.47 7.08
CA LEU A 420 11.37 -13.07 5.73
C LEU A 420 10.41 -13.54 4.64
N PHE A 421 9.88 -14.76 4.77
CA PHE A 421 8.90 -15.32 3.86
C PHE A 421 7.61 -14.48 3.77
N LEU A 422 7.18 -13.90 4.90
CA LEU A 422 6.03 -13.00 4.94
C LEU A 422 6.37 -11.57 4.49
N ILE A 423 7.44 -10.98 5.01
CA ILE A 423 7.76 -9.57 4.77
C ILE A 423 8.09 -9.30 3.30
N LEU A 424 8.92 -10.12 2.67
CA LEU A 424 9.48 -9.82 1.35
C LEU A 424 8.41 -9.70 0.25
N PRO A 425 7.41 -10.62 0.14
CA PRO A 425 6.29 -10.42 -0.76
C PRO A 425 5.42 -9.22 -0.37
N GLY A 426 5.31 -8.94 0.92
CA GLY A 426 4.56 -7.81 1.46
C GLY A 426 5.09 -6.45 1.05
N VAL A 427 6.41 -6.23 1.20
CA VAL A 427 7.04 -4.97 0.82
C VAL A 427 7.01 -4.73 -0.69
N CYS A 428 6.97 -5.80 -1.50
CA CYS A 428 6.84 -5.69 -2.96
C CYS A 428 5.50 -5.10 -3.43
N ILE A 429 4.49 -5.06 -2.55
CA ILE A 429 3.19 -4.44 -2.86
C ILE A 429 3.35 -2.97 -3.25
N SER A 430 4.29 -2.24 -2.61
CA SER A 430 4.56 -0.82 -2.91
C SER A 430 5.11 -0.64 -4.33
N VAL A 431 6.06 -1.49 -4.73
CA VAL A 431 6.71 -1.47 -6.04
C VAL A 431 5.70 -1.83 -7.12
N LEU A 432 4.87 -2.86 -6.88
CA LEU A 432 3.84 -3.26 -7.81
C LEU A 432 2.75 -2.20 -7.96
N SER A 433 2.28 -1.58 -6.86
CA SER A 433 1.32 -0.47 -6.93
C SER A 433 1.90 0.72 -7.71
N GLY A 434 3.16 1.09 -7.48
CA GLY A 434 3.83 2.14 -8.25
C GLY A 434 4.04 1.79 -9.73
N ALA A 435 4.31 0.52 -10.05
CA ALA A 435 4.42 0.05 -11.42
C ALA A 435 3.08 0.17 -12.18
N VAL A 436 1.96 -0.21 -11.54
CA VAL A 436 0.63 -0.07 -12.14
C VAL A 436 0.30 1.40 -12.41
N VAL A 437 0.65 2.31 -11.49
CA VAL A 437 0.45 3.75 -11.68
C VAL A 437 1.21 4.28 -12.91
N ASP A 438 2.42 3.78 -13.18
CA ASP A 438 3.22 4.26 -14.31
C ASP A 438 2.88 3.58 -15.65
N LEU A 439 2.41 2.33 -15.63
CA LEU A 439 2.03 1.58 -16.83
C LEU A 439 0.64 1.96 -17.36
N VAL A 440 -0.19 2.62 -16.55
CA VAL A 440 -1.59 2.89 -16.86
C VAL A 440 -1.80 4.40 -17.04
N PRO A 441 -2.58 4.82 -18.06
CA PRO A 441 -2.85 6.23 -18.31
C PRO A 441 -3.68 6.84 -17.17
N THR A 442 -3.53 8.15 -16.93
CA THR A 442 -4.06 8.87 -15.76
C THR A 442 -5.55 8.60 -15.48
N HIS A 443 -6.37 8.56 -16.54
CA HIS A 443 -7.82 8.33 -16.47
C HIS A 443 -8.23 6.89 -16.12
N LEU A 444 -7.31 5.91 -16.19
CA LEU A 444 -7.54 4.50 -15.81
C LEU A 444 -6.73 4.06 -14.60
N ARG A 445 -5.78 4.87 -14.11
CA ARG A 445 -4.90 4.52 -12.98
C ARG A 445 -5.68 4.05 -11.76
N GLY A 446 -6.73 4.80 -11.37
CA GLY A 446 -7.58 4.46 -10.23
C GLY A 446 -8.21 3.07 -10.37
N LYS A 447 -8.79 2.77 -11.54
CA LYS A 447 -9.41 1.48 -11.86
C LYS A 447 -8.40 0.34 -11.87
N ALA A 448 -7.24 0.52 -12.49
CA ALA A 448 -6.23 -0.53 -12.59
C ALA A 448 -5.61 -0.89 -11.24
N VAL A 449 -5.24 0.12 -10.43
CA VAL A 449 -4.72 -0.10 -9.06
C VAL A 449 -5.79 -0.78 -8.21
N CYS A 450 -7.05 -0.37 -8.34
CA CYS A 450 -8.18 -0.98 -7.67
C CYS A 450 -8.32 -2.47 -8.00
N VAL A 451 -8.39 -2.85 -9.28
CA VAL A 451 -8.49 -4.26 -9.70
C VAL A 451 -7.31 -5.09 -9.17
N CYS A 452 -6.09 -4.55 -9.23
CA CYS A 452 -4.91 -5.25 -8.68
C CYS A 452 -5.02 -5.48 -7.16
N LEU A 453 -5.51 -4.51 -6.40
CA LEU A 453 -5.72 -4.66 -4.95
C LEU A 453 -6.92 -5.57 -4.63
N MET A 454 -7.98 -5.57 -5.44
CA MET A 454 -9.11 -6.48 -5.26
C MET A 454 -8.67 -7.94 -5.41
N LEU A 455 -7.90 -8.27 -6.44
CA LEU A 455 -7.28 -9.59 -6.60
C LEU A 455 -6.39 -9.92 -5.39
N GLY A 456 -5.62 -8.93 -4.92
CA GLY A 456 -4.89 -8.93 -3.64
C GLY A 456 -5.69 -9.45 -2.46
N ARG A 457 -6.86 -8.86 -2.27
CA ARG A 457 -7.75 -9.12 -1.13
C ARG A 457 -8.48 -10.45 -1.26
N LEU A 458 -8.92 -10.82 -2.47
CA LEU A 458 -9.47 -12.15 -2.72
C LEU A 458 -8.45 -13.23 -2.42
N GLY A 459 -7.21 -13.05 -2.87
CA GLY A 459 -6.09 -13.92 -2.53
C GLY A 459 -5.80 -14.00 -1.03
N SER A 460 -5.96 -12.89 -0.30
CA SER A 460 -5.86 -12.88 1.16
C SER A 460 -6.94 -13.73 1.83
N ILE A 461 -8.19 -13.57 1.40
CA ILE A 461 -9.34 -14.30 1.96
C ILE A 461 -9.22 -15.79 1.66
N ILE A 462 -8.92 -16.15 0.41
CA ILE A 462 -8.73 -17.55 0.01
C ILE A 462 -7.53 -18.14 0.76
N GLY A 463 -6.41 -17.42 0.80
CA GLY A 463 -5.20 -17.86 1.48
C GLY A 463 -5.38 -18.03 2.99
N SER A 464 -6.07 -17.11 3.67
CA SER A 464 -6.30 -17.21 5.12
C SER A 464 -7.21 -18.39 5.47
N ASN A 465 -8.27 -18.63 4.71
CA ASN A 465 -9.16 -19.77 4.92
C ASN A 465 -8.45 -21.10 4.59
N MET A 466 -7.65 -21.13 3.52
CA MET A 466 -6.88 -22.31 3.14
C MET A 466 -5.84 -22.68 4.20
N VAL A 467 -5.13 -21.70 4.76
CA VAL A 467 -4.21 -21.93 5.90
C VAL A 467 -4.99 -22.46 7.09
N GLY A 468 -6.09 -21.81 7.49
CA GLY A 468 -6.88 -22.26 8.64
C GLY A 468 -7.40 -23.70 8.50
N ALA A 469 -7.78 -24.13 7.29
CA ALA A 469 -8.31 -25.47 7.05
C ALA A 469 -7.25 -26.58 6.92
N PHE A 470 -6.08 -26.26 6.36
CA PHE A 470 -5.07 -27.27 5.99
C PHE A 470 -3.78 -27.21 6.81
N LEU A 471 -3.57 -26.18 7.62
CA LEU A 471 -2.35 -26.04 8.40
C LEU A 471 -2.17 -27.18 9.41
N GLU A 472 -3.26 -27.70 9.97
CA GLU A 472 -3.23 -28.79 10.96
C GLU A 472 -3.13 -30.17 10.29
N SER A 473 -3.91 -30.45 9.23
CA SER A 473 -3.90 -31.77 8.59
C SER A 473 -2.79 -31.97 7.56
N TYR A 474 -2.33 -30.89 6.91
CA TYR A 474 -1.38 -30.94 5.79
C TYR A 474 -0.38 -29.78 5.83
N CYS A 475 0.26 -29.58 6.99
CA CYS A 475 1.22 -28.49 7.21
C CYS A 475 2.31 -28.40 6.13
N ASN A 476 3.01 -29.51 5.83
CA ASN A 476 4.08 -29.52 4.82
C ASN A 476 3.58 -29.16 3.41
N ALA A 477 2.41 -29.68 3.01
CA ALA A 477 1.83 -29.37 1.71
C ALA A 477 1.42 -27.89 1.62
N THR A 478 0.92 -27.32 2.73
CA THR A 478 0.53 -25.91 2.83
C THR A 478 1.73 -25.00 2.60
N PHE A 479 2.84 -25.18 3.33
CA PHE A 479 4.06 -24.40 3.11
C PHE A 479 4.62 -24.58 1.69
N SER A 480 4.57 -25.80 1.16
CA SER A 480 4.99 -26.08 -0.22
C SER A 480 4.20 -25.32 -1.28
N LEU A 481 2.87 -25.29 -1.13
CA LEU A 481 2.01 -24.53 -2.02
C LEU A 481 2.36 -23.03 -2.00
N PHE A 482 2.54 -22.43 -0.83
CA PHE A 482 2.80 -20.99 -0.75
C PHE A 482 4.17 -20.60 -1.31
N TYR A 483 5.26 -21.34 -1.03
CA TYR A 483 6.56 -20.95 -1.59
C TYR A 483 6.62 -21.16 -3.12
N VAL A 484 5.94 -22.17 -3.66
CA VAL A 484 5.83 -22.37 -5.12
C VAL A 484 5.05 -21.22 -5.76
N LEU A 485 3.95 -20.77 -5.14
CA LEU A 485 3.21 -19.60 -5.62
C LEU A 485 4.07 -18.33 -5.60
N VAL A 486 4.84 -18.11 -4.55
CA VAL A 486 5.76 -16.97 -4.46
C VAL A 486 6.86 -17.05 -5.54
N LEU A 487 7.38 -18.25 -5.82
CA LEU A 487 8.35 -18.46 -6.90
C LEU A 487 7.74 -18.20 -8.28
N ALA A 488 6.49 -18.61 -8.51
CA ALA A 488 5.76 -18.30 -9.72
C ALA A 488 5.56 -16.78 -9.88
N CYS A 489 5.29 -16.05 -8.79
CA CYS A 489 5.25 -14.58 -8.80
C CYS A 489 6.60 -13.97 -9.19
N ALA A 490 7.74 -14.55 -8.78
CA ALA A 490 9.06 -14.12 -9.25
C ALA A 490 9.21 -14.30 -10.77
N GLY A 491 8.73 -15.42 -11.32
CA GLY A 491 8.63 -15.67 -12.76
C GLY A 491 7.82 -14.61 -13.50
N LEU A 492 6.60 -14.33 -13.01
CA LEU A 492 5.73 -13.31 -13.59
C LEU A 492 6.31 -11.90 -13.49
N ALA A 493 7.02 -11.58 -12.41
CA ALA A 493 7.69 -10.29 -12.25
C ALA A 493 8.76 -10.05 -13.33
N MET A 494 9.39 -11.11 -13.87
CA MET A 494 10.31 -11.01 -15.00
C MET A 494 9.62 -10.66 -16.32
N LEU A 495 8.33 -10.95 -16.47
CA LEU A 495 7.56 -10.63 -17.68
C LEU A 495 7.04 -9.18 -17.69
N LEU A 496 7.11 -8.47 -16.57
CA LEU A 496 6.62 -7.10 -16.47
C LEU A 496 7.44 -6.14 -17.37
N PRO A 497 6.79 -5.29 -18.18
CA PRO A 497 7.44 -4.32 -19.06
C PRO A 497 7.88 -3.06 -18.29
N ILE A 498 8.53 -3.25 -17.13
CA ILE A 498 9.03 -2.16 -16.28
C ILE A 498 10.49 -1.91 -16.67
N GLY A 499 10.70 -1.10 -17.71
CA GLY A 499 12.03 -0.70 -18.17
C GLY A 499 12.68 0.35 -17.27
N ARG A 500 14.02 0.36 -17.21
CA ARG A 500 14.79 1.49 -16.68
C ARG A 500 14.70 2.59 -17.74
N LYS A 501 13.80 3.58 -17.57
CA LYS A 501 13.90 4.83 -18.34
C LYS A 501 15.23 5.47 -17.92
N SER A 502 16.20 5.46 -18.82
CA SER A 502 17.55 5.98 -18.62
C SER A 502 17.53 7.47 -18.32
#